data_AF-A0A9E1UB76-F1
#
_entry.id   AF-A0A9E1UB76-F1
#
_cell.length_a   1.000
_cell.length_b   1.000
_cell.length_c   1.000
_cell.angle_alpha   90.00
_cell.angle_beta   90.00
_cell.angle_gamma   90.00
#
_symmetry.space_group_name_H-M   'P 1'
#
loop_
_entity.id
_entity.type
_entity.pdbx_description
1 polymer ?
#
loop_
_entity_poly.entity_id
_entity_poly.type
_entity_poly.pdbx_seq_one_letter_code
_entity_poly.pdbx_strand_id
1 'polypeptide(L)'
;LQWRSANGLSTAGNGYGLYVDFNGGSTGVSSGFINRYYSRFQFKLVNLSNGSVTDITSGGSWSNVNSSYGTTQDVTGYFYVGSYVTNTANRFRGQIASTVVTTLRTGQSLPDDTEVAMIVRDPIKWMTTYKIGNPWRKPNENADYSSNFATGSATGEQGTKIWLMGDGTNDSSSNIASQVNSSNSVQYLQLNSASTTSVSIPGL
;
A
#
# COMPACT_ATOMS: atom_id res chain seq x y z
N LEU A 1 4.60 -12.24 -9.95
CA LEU A 1 4.93 -12.93 -8.68
C LEU A 1 3.67 -12.92 -7.82
N GLN A 2 3.40 -14.01 -7.10
CA GLN A 2 2.27 -14.13 -6.18
C GLN A 2 2.75 -14.74 -4.86
N TRP A 3 2.34 -14.16 -3.73
CA TRP A 3 2.49 -14.75 -2.41
C TRP A 3 1.13 -15.20 -1.90
N ARG A 4 1.07 -16.37 -1.28
CA ARG A 4 -0.14 -16.90 -0.64
C ARG A 4 0.20 -17.32 0.78
N SER A 5 -0.47 -16.73 1.76
CA SER A 5 -0.31 -17.16 3.16
C SER A 5 -0.69 -18.63 3.33
N ALA A 6 0.05 -19.33 4.20
CA ALA A 6 -0.28 -20.68 4.62
C ALA A 6 -1.45 -20.71 5.61
N ASN A 7 -1.69 -19.60 6.32
CA ASN A 7 -2.67 -19.49 7.39
C ASN A 7 -3.68 -18.38 7.08
N GLY A 8 -4.81 -18.39 7.81
CA GLY A 8 -5.68 -17.22 7.85
C GLY A 8 -4.93 -16.02 8.45
N LEU A 9 -4.98 -14.88 7.76
CA LEU A 9 -4.29 -13.65 8.20
C LEU A 9 -5.11 -12.80 9.18
N SER A 10 -6.38 -13.13 9.38
CA SER A 10 -7.27 -12.36 10.23
C SER A 10 -8.18 -13.28 11.04
N THR A 11 -8.62 -12.76 12.18
CA THR A 11 -9.64 -13.38 13.03
C THR A 11 -10.88 -12.49 13.04
N ALA A 12 -12.06 -13.12 13.13
CA ALA A 12 -13.32 -12.38 13.15
C ALA A 12 -13.37 -11.42 14.36
N GLY A 13 -13.89 -10.21 14.12
CA GLY A 13 -14.03 -9.17 15.16
C GLY A 13 -12.79 -8.32 15.41
N ASN A 14 -11.66 -8.60 14.75
CA ASN A 14 -10.43 -7.81 14.88
C ASN A 14 -10.07 -7.09 13.57
N GLY A 15 -9.60 -5.85 13.69
CA GLY A 15 -9.07 -5.08 12.58
C GLY A 15 -7.59 -5.36 12.34
N TYR A 16 -7.20 -5.57 11.09
CA TYR A 16 -5.80 -5.77 10.69
C TYR A 16 -5.47 -4.92 9.47
N GLY A 17 -4.23 -4.42 9.41
CA GLY A 17 -3.67 -3.86 8.20
C GLY A 17 -2.57 -4.74 7.64
N LEU A 18 -2.60 -4.94 6.33
CA LEU A 18 -1.54 -5.61 5.58
C LEU A 18 -0.58 -4.54 5.04
N TYR A 19 0.68 -4.64 5.44
CA TYR A 19 1.76 -3.82 4.91
C TYR A 19 2.66 -4.68 4.02
N VAL A 20 2.98 -4.16 2.84
CA VAL A 20 3.88 -4.81 1.88
C VAL A 20 4.86 -3.78 1.38
N ASP A 21 6.15 -4.11 1.41
CA ASP A 21 7.18 -3.29 0.80
C ASP A 21 8.05 -4.07 -0.18
N PHE A 22 8.87 -3.31 -0.90
CA PHE A 22 9.78 -3.79 -1.91
C PHE A 22 11.06 -2.95 -1.86
N ASN A 23 12.21 -3.61 -1.70
CA ASN A 23 13.50 -2.93 -1.54
C ASN A 23 14.15 -2.47 -2.85
N GLY A 24 13.45 -2.53 -3.99
CA GLY A 24 13.95 -2.04 -5.28
C GLY A 24 14.93 -2.99 -6.00
N GLY A 25 15.28 -4.14 -5.40
CA GLY A 25 16.16 -5.11 -6.05
C GLY A 25 15.50 -5.80 -7.23
N SER A 26 16.27 -6.15 -8.28
CA SER A 26 15.74 -6.85 -9.46
C SER A 26 14.90 -8.07 -9.07
N THR A 27 13.67 -8.10 -9.59
CA THR A 27 12.73 -9.22 -9.41
C THR A 27 12.81 -10.25 -10.52
N GLY A 28 13.68 -10.09 -11.52
CA GLY A 28 13.78 -11.03 -12.64
C GLY A 28 14.72 -10.67 -13.79
N VAL A 29 15.57 -11.64 -14.14
CA VAL A 29 15.98 -12.10 -15.48
C VAL A 29 16.10 -13.62 -15.36
N SER A 30 15.69 -14.42 -16.34
CA SER A 30 15.72 -15.90 -16.33
C SER A 30 16.88 -16.48 -15.47
N SER A 31 16.63 -16.85 -14.21
CA SER A 31 17.65 -17.46 -13.35
C SER A 31 17.04 -18.48 -12.41
N GLY A 32 17.81 -19.53 -12.10
CA GLY A 32 17.43 -20.63 -11.21
C GLY A 32 17.34 -20.26 -9.73
N PHE A 33 17.49 -18.99 -9.35
CA PHE A 33 17.56 -18.54 -7.96
C PHE A 33 16.32 -17.74 -7.53
N ILE A 34 15.14 -18.32 -7.74
CA ILE A 34 13.85 -17.65 -7.55
C ILE A 34 13.61 -17.10 -6.13
N ASN A 35 14.18 -17.75 -5.11
CA ASN A 35 14.12 -17.29 -3.72
C ASN A 35 14.74 -15.90 -3.52
N ARG A 36 15.70 -15.49 -4.36
CA ARG A 36 16.32 -14.16 -4.32
C ARG A 36 15.37 -13.04 -4.78
N TYR A 37 14.36 -13.37 -5.59
CA TYR A 37 13.34 -12.42 -6.01
C TYR A 37 12.28 -12.23 -4.93
N TYR A 38 11.91 -13.32 -4.27
CA TYR A 38 10.95 -13.31 -3.16
C TYR A 38 11.48 -12.54 -1.95
N SER A 39 12.77 -12.67 -1.66
CA SER A 39 13.43 -11.94 -0.57
C SER A 39 13.51 -10.41 -0.78
N ARG A 40 12.96 -9.87 -1.87
CA ARG A 40 12.90 -8.43 -2.13
C ARG A 40 11.67 -7.77 -1.53
N PHE A 41 10.68 -8.58 -1.14
CA PHE A 41 9.44 -8.13 -0.56
C PHE A 41 9.39 -8.52 0.91
N GLN A 42 8.88 -7.61 1.74
CA GLN A 42 8.49 -7.92 3.11
C GLN A 42 6.98 -7.77 3.26
N PHE A 43 6.37 -8.70 3.99
CA PHE A 43 4.95 -8.69 4.33
C PHE A 43 4.83 -8.62 5.85
N LYS A 44 4.14 -7.60 6.33
CA LYS A 44 3.87 -7.42 7.75
C LYS A 44 2.37 -7.29 7.98
N LEU A 45 1.91 -7.88 9.07
CA LEU A 45 0.55 -7.73 9.56
C LEU A 45 0.57 -6.82 10.78
N VAL A 46 -0.27 -5.80 10.79
CA VAL A 46 -0.42 -4.88 11.93
C VAL A 46 -1.79 -5.13 12.56
N ASN A 47 -1.81 -5.42 13.85
CA ASN A 47 -3.05 -5.46 14.61
C ASN A 47 -3.48 -4.02 14.92
N LEU A 48 -4.66 -3.61 14.46
CA LEU A 48 -5.10 -2.22 14.56
C LEU A 48 -5.44 -1.80 15.99
N SER A 49 -5.75 -2.75 16.88
CA SER A 49 -6.16 -2.42 18.26
C SER A 49 -5.01 -2.07 19.17
N ASN A 50 -3.83 -2.63 18.94
CA ASN A 50 -2.66 -2.42 19.79
C ASN A 50 -1.41 -1.96 19.04
N GLY A 51 -1.41 -1.99 17.69
CA GLY A 51 -0.26 -1.62 16.87
C GLY A 51 0.86 -2.64 16.81
N SER A 52 0.66 -3.85 17.33
CA SER A 52 1.68 -4.90 17.21
C SER A 52 1.90 -5.27 15.75
N VAL A 53 3.16 -5.28 15.33
CA VAL A 53 3.59 -5.68 13.99
C VAL A 53 4.11 -7.10 14.03
N THR A 54 3.70 -7.92 13.06
CA THR A 54 4.16 -9.30 12.89
C THR A 54 4.70 -9.48 11.48
N ASP A 55 5.95 -9.93 11.36
CA ASP A 55 6.50 -10.35 10.07
C ASP A 55 5.84 -11.68 9.65
N ILE A 56 5.16 -11.67 8.51
CA ILE A 56 4.46 -12.83 7.94
C ILE A 56 5.11 -13.31 6.64
N THR A 57 6.25 -12.75 6.24
CA THR A 57 6.91 -13.01 4.95
C THR A 57 7.21 -14.48 4.73
N SER A 58 7.70 -15.16 5.77
CA SER A 58 8.01 -16.61 5.76
C SER A 58 6.78 -17.49 6.00
N GLY A 59 5.65 -16.92 6.42
CA GLY A 59 4.41 -17.62 6.74
C GLY A 59 3.55 -17.99 5.54
N GLY A 60 4.13 -18.04 4.33
CA GLY A 60 3.41 -18.32 3.10
C GLY A 60 4.30 -18.92 2.01
N SER A 61 3.69 -19.20 0.87
CA SER A 61 4.36 -19.75 -0.30
C SER A 61 4.32 -18.77 -1.45
N TRP A 62 5.43 -18.69 -2.17
CA TRP A 62 5.55 -17.88 -3.37
C TRP A 62 5.38 -18.71 -4.64
N SER A 63 4.77 -18.11 -5.65
CA SER A 63 4.62 -18.70 -6.98
C SER A 63 4.74 -17.65 -8.08
N ASN A 64 4.95 -18.12 -9.31
CA ASN A 64 4.88 -17.29 -10.50
C ASN A 64 3.51 -17.46 -11.15
N VAL A 65 2.86 -16.34 -11.43
CA VAL A 65 1.65 -16.33 -12.25
C VAL A 65 2.07 -16.37 -13.70
N ASN A 66 1.46 -17.26 -14.50
CA ASN A 66 1.72 -17.41 -15.95
C ASN A 66 3.21 -17.61 -16.30
N SER A 67 3.97 -18.31 -15.46
CA SER A 67 5.41 -18.54 -15.65
C SER A 67 6.25 -17.26 -15.78
N SER A 68 5.74 -16.12 -15.31
CA SER A 68 6.47 -14.84 -15.31
C SER A 68 7.31 -14.68 -14.05
N TYR A 69 8.59 -14.37 -14.25
CA TYR A 69 9.59 -14.11 -13.21
C TYR A 69 9.72 -12.62 -12.89
N GLY A 70 8.63 -11.84 -12.97
CA GLY A 70 8.67 -10.39 -12.82
C GLY A 70 8.80 -9.64 -14.14
N THR A 71 8.89 -8.31 -14.07
CA THR A 71 8.95 -7.41 -15.24
C THR A 71 10.01 -6.33 -15.03
N THR A 72 10.72 -5.96 -16.10
CA THR A 72 11.56 -4.76 -16.17
C THR A 72 10.84 -3.57 -16.79
N GLN A 73 9.59 -3.77 -17.21
CA GLN A 73 8.73 -2.74 -17.78
C GLN A 73 7.99 -1.97 -16.70
N ASP A 74 7.49 -0.80 -17.07
CA ASP A 74 6.63 0.01 -16.23
C ASP A 74 5.38 -0.78 -15.79
N VAL A 75 4.99 -0.60 -14.53
CA VAL A 75 3.71 -1.09 -14.01
C VAL A 75 2.63 -0.11 -14.48
N THR A 76 1.85 -0.51 -15.48
CA THR A 76 0.78 0.30 -16.08
C THR A 76 -0.61 -0.28 -15.78
N GLY A 77 -1.65 0.51 -16.04
CA GLY A 77 -3.04 0.11 -15.87
C GLY A 77 -3.71 0.70 -14.63
N TYR A 78 -4.74 0.03 -14.15
CA TYR A 78 -5.58 0.49 -13.04
C TYR A 78 -5.13 -0.12 -11.72
N PHE A 79 -5.12 0.70 -10.67
CA PHE A 79 -4.95 0.26 -9.30
C PHE A 79 -6.32 -0.03 -8.69
N TYR A 80 -6.50 -1.23 -8.16
CA TYR A 80 -7.76 -1.65 -7.54
C TYR A 80 -7.56 -2.01 -6.08
N VAL A 81 -8.59 -1.74 -5.29
CA VAL A 81 -8.65 -2.06 -3.87
C VAL A 81 -9.90 -2.92 -3.62
N GLY A 82 -9.75 -4.04 -2.91
CA GLY A 82 -10.86 -4.95 -2.56
C GLY A 82 -11.44 -5.81 -3.69
N SER A 83 -11.05 -5.62 -4.96
CA SER A 83 -11.40 -6.49 -6.09
C SER A 83 -10.36 -6.34 -7.18
N TYR A 84 -10.16 -7.36 -8.01
CA TYR A 84 -9.50 -7.17 -9.31
C TYR A 84 -10.57 -7.16 -10.43
N VAL A 85 -10.18 -6.81 -11.65
CA VAL A 85 -11.00 -6.37 -12.81
C VAL A 85 -12.16 -7.28 -13.20
N THR A 86 -12.21 -8.54 -12.75
CA THR A 86 -13.25 -9.47 -13.17
C THR A 86 -14.45 -9.46 -12.23
N ASN A 87 -15.64 -9.38 -12.81
CA ASN A 87 -16.96 -9.53 -12.20
C ASN A 87 -17.26 -10.92 -11.61
N THR A 88 -16.26 -11.81 -11.51
CA THR A 88 -16.41 -13.17 -10.99
C THR A 88 -15.86 -13.33 -9.55
N ALA A 89 -16.77 -13.72 -8.67
CA ALA A 89 -16.68 -14.43 -7.37
C ALA A 89 -15.69 -14.04 -6.25
N ASN A 90 -14.54 -13.40 -6.50
CA ASN A 90 -13.48 -13.26 -5.49
C ASN A 90 -13.25 -11.81 -5.01
N ARG A 91 -14.33 -11.06 -4.80
CA ARG A 91 -14.24 -9.73 -4.16
C ARG A 91 -13.96 -9.89 -2.67
N PHE A 92 -13.13 -9.01 -2.13
CA PHE A 92 -12.98 -8.87 -0.70
C PHE A 92 -14.33 -8.58 -0.06
N ARG A 93 -14.72 -9.40 0.91
CA ARG A 93 -15.95 -9.24 1.68
C ARG A 93 -15.58 -8.73 3.07
N GLY A 94 -15.54 -7.42 3.21
CA GLY A 94 -15.18 -6.77 4.45
C GLY A 94 -15.10 -5.25 4.28
N GLN A 95 -14.72 -4.58 5.34
CA GLN A 95 -14.49 -3.14 5.36
C GLN A 95 -13.01 -2.85 5.15
N ILE A 96 -12.71 -1.82 4.38
CA ILE A 96 -11.36 -1.30 4.18
C ILE A 96 -11.39 0.10 4.75
N ALA A 97 -10.61 0.36 5.80
CA ALA A 97 -10.61 1.67 6.46
C ALA A 97 -9.70 2.66 5.72
N SER A 98 -8.54 2.19 5.24
CA SER A 98 -7.60 3.03 4.53
C SER A 98 -6.77 2.25 3.51
N THR A 99 -6.13 2.96 2.59
CA THR A 99 -5.13 2.42 1.68
C THR A 99 -4.03 3.45 1.48
N VAL A 100 -2.79 3.02 1.59
CA VAL A 100 -1.61 3.87 1.39
C VAL A 100 -0.72 3.23 0.33
N VAL A 101 -0.24 4.05 -0.59
CA VAL A 101 0.81 3.69 -1.55
C VAL A 101 1.87 4.76 -1.46
N THR A 102 3.14 4.37 -1.30
CA THR A 102 4.26 5.32 -1.24
C THR A 102 5.51 4.75 -1.87
N THR A 103 6.33 5.62 -2.43
CA THR A 103 7.70 5.29 -2.84
C THR A 103 8.65 5.25 -1.64
N LEU A 104 9.61 4.33 -1.72
CA LEU A 104 10.84 4.33 -0.93
C LEU A 104 11.94 5.08 -1.68
N ARG A 105 12.73 5.90 -0.99
CA ARG A 105 13.88 6.60 -1.55
C ARG A 105 15.04 5.65 -1.83
N THR A 106 15.88 5.98 -2.80
CA THR A 106 17.01 5.11 -3.18
C THR A 106 18.06 5.06 -2.07
N GLY A 107 18.50 3.85 -1.74
CA GLY A 107 19.54 3.63 -0.71
C GLY A 107 19.08 3.86 0.73
N GLN A 108 17.77 4.06 0.97
CA GLN A 108 17.22 4.11 2.31
C GLN A 108 16.81 2.72 2.80
N SER A 109 16.88 2.53 4.11
CA SER A 109 16.36 1.34 4.78
C SER A 109 14.85 1.24 4.63
N LEU A 110 14.31 0.01 4.62
CA LEU A 110 12.87 -0.20 4.70
C LEU A 110 12.32 0.33 6.04
N PRO A 111 11.06 0.79 6.09
CA PRO A 111 10.39 1.18 7.32
C PRO A 111 10.49 0.13 8.43
N ASP A 112 10.88 0.58 9.62
CA ASP A 112 10.89 -0.27 10.81
C ASP A 112 9.47 -0.53 11.32
N ASP A 113 9.33 -1.37 12.35
CA ASP A 113 8.01 -1.72 12.88
C ASP A 113 7.26 -0.51 13.48
N THR A 114 7.97 0.52 13.93
CA THR A 114 7.33 1.74 14.46
C THR A 114 6.70 2.54 13.32
N GLU A 115 7.45 2.76 12.24
CA GLU A 115 6.94 3.44 11.06
C GLU A 115 5.84 2.62 10.37
N VAL A 116 5.98 1.29 10.29
CA VAL A 116 4.97 0.37 9.75
C VAL A 116 3.68 0.39 10.57
N ALA A 117 3.76 0.40 11.90
CA ALA A 117 2.57 0.54 12.73
C ALA A 117 1.87 1.88 12.46
N MET A 118 2.64 2.96 12.31
CA MET A 118 2.09 4.30 12.09
C MET A 118 1.46 4.46 10.70
N ILE A 119 2.12 4.05 9.61
CA ILE A 119 1.56 4.15 8.25
C ILE A 119 0.23 3.41 8.13
N VAL A 120 0.08 2.29 8.84
CA VAL A 120 -1.14 1.47 8.80
C VAL A 120 -2.25 2.03 9.69
N ARG A 121 -1.92 2.48 10.91
CA ARG A 121 -2.91 2.88 11.92
C ARG A 121 -3.31 4.36 11.83
N ASP A 122 -2.37 5.22 11.48
CA ASP A 122 -2.57 6.67 11.38
C ASP A 122 -1.76 7.21 10.20
N PRO A 123 -2.22 6.95 8.96
CA PRO A 123 -1.50 7.33 7.75
C PRO A 123 -1.31 8.85 7.61
N ILE A 124 -2.20 9.66 8.18
CA ILE A 124 -2.05 11.12 8.17
C ILE A 124 -0.90 11.54 9.08
N LYS A 125 -0.86 11.03 10.33
CA LYS A 125 0.27 11.29 11.22
C LYS A 125 1.57 10.75 10.66
N TRP A 126 1.57 9.57 10.03
CA TRP A 126 2.75 9.04 9.35
C TRP A 126 3.25 10.00 8.26
N MET A 127 2.36 10.48 7.39
CA MET A 127 2.71 11.43 6.34
C MET A 127 3.30 12.72 6.92
N THR A 128 2.67 13.29 7.94
CA THR A 128 3.16 14.50 8.61
C THR A 128 4.52 14.29 9.28
N THR A 129 4.75 13.11 9.85
CA THR A 129 5.97 12.79 10.60
C THR A 129 7.15 12.47 9.68
N TYR A 130 6.94 11.63 8.65
CA TYR A 130 8.02 11.04 7.86
C TYR A 130 8.15 11.66 6.46
N LYS A 131 7.09 12.26 5.91
CA LYS A 131 7.07 12.72 4.51
C LYS A 131 7.15 14.24 4.40
N ILE A 132 6.21 14.98 4.97
CA ILE A 132 6.10 16.44 4.77
C ILE A 132 7.43 17.13 5.13
N GLY A 133 7.97 17.91 4.19
CA GLY A 133 9.22 18.63 4.38
C GLY A 133 10.49 17.80 4.21
N ASN A 134 10.40 16.49 4.00
CA ASN A 134 11.53 15.60 3.75
C ASN A 134 11.73 15.29 2.25
N PRO A 135 12.93 14.84 1.85
CA PRO A 135 13.15 14.35 0.49
C PRO A 135 12.26 13.14 0.18
N TRP A 136 11.95 12.94 -1.09
CA TRP A 136 11.11 11.84 -1.57
C TRP A 136 11.51 11.52 -3.01
N ARG A 137 11.00 10.42 -3.57
CA ARG A 137 11.34 9.95 -4.92
C ARG A 137 10.09 9.76 -5.75
N LYS A 138 10.10 10.14 -7.03
CA LYS A 138 9.02 9.78 -7.96
C LYS A 138 9.05 8.28 -8.29
N PRO A 139 7.90 7.65 -8.58
CA PRO A 139 7.85 6.22 -8.84
C PRO A 139 8.80 5.76 -9.97
N ASN A 140 8.93 6.57 -11.02
CA ASN A 140 9.71 6.29 -12.23
C ASN A 140 11.12 6.92 -12.24
N GLU A 141 11.59 7.46 -11.12
CA GLU A 141 12.92 8.06 -11.00
C GLU A 141 13.78 7.28 -9.99
N ASN A 142 15.12 7.30 -10.19
CA ASN A 142 16.07 6.62 -9.31
C ASN A 142 16.74 7.55 -8.29
N ALA A 143 16.51 8.85 -8.40
CA ALA A 143 17.05 9.86 -7.49
C ALA A 143 15.92 10.55 -6.73
N ASP A 144 16.23 11.13 -5.58
CA ASP A 144 15.28 11.98 -4.88
C ASP A 144 14.87 13.16 -5.78
N TYR A 145 13.62 13.56 -5.66
CA TYR A 145 13.10 14.72 -6.36
C TYR A 145 13.76 16.00 -5.84
N SER A 146 13.87 17.01 -6.72
CA SER A 146 14.61 18.25 -6.42
C SER A 146 13.99 19.10 -5.30
N SER A 147 12.73 18.85 -4.94
CA SER A 147 12.03 19.54 -3.85
C SER A 147 11.49 18.56 -2.83
N ASN A 148 11.35 19.04 -1.59
CA ASN A 148 10.80 18.26 -0.50
C ASN A 148 9.32 17.94 -0.71
N PHE A 149 8.85 16.88 -0.06
CA PHE A 149 7.47 16.43 -0.19
C PHE A 149 6.50 17.45 0.43
N ALA A 150 5.43 17.77 -0.30
CA ALA A 150 4.36 18.66 0.14
C ALA A 150 3.01 18.21 -0.43
N THR A 151 1.95 18.41 0.36
CA THR A 151 0.56 18.16 -0.05
C THR A 151 0.03 19.26 -0.97
N GLY A 152 -1.04 18.98 -1.71
CA GLY A 152 -1.69 19.95 -2.59
C GLY A 152 -0.87 20.39 -3.81
N SER A 153 0.28 19.74 -4.06
CA SER A 153 1.14 19.99 -5.22
C SER A 153 1.05 18.84 -6.21
N ALA A 154 1.22 19.13 -7.51
CA ALA A 154 1.21 18.11 -8.56
C ALA A 154 2.35 17.08 -8.46
N THR A 155 3.31 17.29 -7.56
CA THR A 155 4.53 16.47 -7.48
C THR A 155 4.45 15.47 -6.34
N GLY A 156 4.17 15.88 -5.09
CA GLY A 156 4.11 14.96 -3.94
C GLY A 156 3.10 13.82 -4.11
N GLU A 157 1.95 14.11 -4.73
CA GLU A 157 0.90 13.13 -5.05
C GLU A 157 1.35 12.01 -6.01
N GLN A 158 2.45 12.21 -6.75
CA GLN A 158 3.01 11.20 -7.64
C GLN A 158 3.69 10.09 -6.85
N GLY A 159 4.39 10.46 -5.77
CA GLY A 159 5.14 9.52 -4.92
C GLY A 159 4.30 8.87 -3.83
N THR A 160 3.27 9.54 -3.31
CA THR A 160 2.45 9.03 -2.21
C THR A 160 0.97 9.30 -2.45
N LYS A 161 0.13 8.32 -2.10
CA LYS A 161 -1.34 8.41 -2.11
C LYS A 161 -1.87 7.79 -0.81
N ILE A 162 -2.85 8.45 -0.20
CA ILE A 162 -3.49 8.01 1.05
C ILE A 162 -5.00 8.17 0.85
N TRP A 163 -5.76 7.11 1.01
CA TRP A 163 -7.22 7.12 0.95
C TRP A 163 -7.77 6.64 2.29
N LEU A 164 -8.69 7.41 2.88
CA LEU A 164 -9.32 7.12 4.18
C LEU A 164 -10.80 6.86 3.93
N MET A 165 -11.18 5.63 3.64
CA MET A 165 -12.41 5.25 2.93
C MET A 165 -13.74 5.74 3.58
N GLY A 166 -14.07 7.04 3.43
CA GLY A 166 -15.23 7.69 4.03
C GLY A 166 -14.90 8.71 5.14
N ASP A 167 -13.66 8.72 5.64
CA ASP A 167 -13.18 9.66 6.68
C ASP A 167 -12.26 10.75 6.10
N GLY A 168 -11.97 10.69 4.79
CA GLY A 168 -11.11 11.62 4.09
C GLY A 168 -11.78 12.94 3.73
N THR A 169 -10.97 14.00 3.64
CA THR A 169 -11.42 15.28 3.06
C THR A 169 -11.79 15.06 1.59
N ASN A 170 -12.95 15.58 1.18
CA ASN A 170 -13.53 15.46 -0.18
C ASN A 170 -13.93 14.03 -0.60
N ASP A 171 -14.06 13.11 0.35
CA ASP A 171 -14.69 11.82 0.09
C ASP A 171 -16.19 11.98 -0.22
N SER A 172 -16.71 11.05 -0.99
CA SER A 172 -18.10 11.02 -1.43
C SER A 172 -18.60 9.59 -1.57
N SER A 173 -19.90 9.42 -1.81
CA SER A 173 -20.50 8.10 -2.04
C SER A 173 -20.00 7.40 -3.31
N SER A 174 -19.34 8.12 -4.22
CA SER A 174 -18.84 7.57 -5.49
C SER A 174 -17.32 7.57 -5.60
N ASN A 175 -16.62 8.38 -4.80
CA ASN A 175 -15.17 8.54 -4.90
C ASN A 175 -14.52 8.79 -3.53
N ILE A 176 -13.33 8.25 -3.34
CA ILE A 176 -12.46 8.49 -2.19
C ILE A 176 -11.27 9.32 -2.64
N ALA A 177 -11.09 10.50 -2.06
CA ALA A 177 -10.06 11.45 -2.43
C ALA A 177 -8.70 11.08 -1.81
N SER A 178 -7.61 11.36 -2.53
CA SER A 178 -6.27 11.20 -1.97
C SER A 178 -6.00 12.32 -0.98
N GLN A 179 -5.63 12.00 0.26
CA GLN A 179 -5.34 12.98 1.30
C GLN A 179 -3.99 13.69 1.09
N VAL A 180 -3.19 13.28 0.10
CA VAL A 180 -2.01 14.02 -0.34
C VAL A 180 -2.39 15.23 -1.22
N ASN A 181 -3.43 15.09 -2.03
CA ASN A 181 -4.03 16.18 -2.79
C ASN A 181 -5.52 15.90 -3.02
N SER A 182 -6.33 16.35 -2.06
CA SER A 182 -7.77 16.07 -2.04
C SER A 182 -8.55 16.91 -3.03
N SER A 183 -7.92 17.85 -3.73
CA SER A 183 -8.57 18.69 -4.75
C SER A 183 -8.35 18.18 -6.18
N ASN A 184 -7.50 17.16 -6.37
CA ASN A 184 -7.20 16.60 -7.68
C ASN A 184 -7.96 15.29 -7.92
N SER A 185 -9.03 15.36 -8.70
CA SER A 185 -9.90 14.20 -9.00
C SER A 185 -9.21 13.07 -9.76
N VAL A 186 -8.05 13.32 -10.40
CA VAL A 186 -7.26 12.27 -11.06
C VAL A 186 -6.66 11.29 -10.04
N GLN A 187 -6.51 11.70 -8.78
CA GLN A 187 -5.93 10.89 -7.70
C GLN A 187 -6.99 10.10 -6.91
N TYR A 188 -8.26 10.15 -7.31
CA TYR A 188 -9.36 9.54 -6.55
C TYR A 188 -9.47 8.05 -6.83
N LEU A 189 -9.85 7.27 -5.81
CA LEU A 189 -10.38 5.92 -6.02
C LEU A 189 -11.86 6.02 -6.33
N GLN A 190 -12.27 5.44 -7.46
CA GLN A 190 -13.68 5.32 -7.82
C GLN A 190 -14.29 4.09 -7.14
N LEU A 191 -15.44 4.28 -6.50
CA LEU A 191 -16.18 3.20 -5.86
C LEU A 191 -17.05 2.49 -6.91
N ASN A 192 -16.75 1.21 -7.15
CA ASN A 192 -17.58 0.35 -7.99
C ASN A 192 -18.13 -0.80 -7.15
N SER A 193 -19.46 -0.82 -6.95
CA SER A 193 -20.14 -1.82 -6.12
C SER A 193 -19.68 -1.83 -4.65
N ALA A 194 -19.30 -0.66 -4.11
CA ALA A 194 -18.92 -0.44 -2.72
C ALA A 194 -19.64 0.81 -2.17
N SER A 195 -19.88 0.83 -0.86
CA SER A 195 -20.48 1.96 -0.13
C SER A 195 -19.59 2.36 1.02
N THR A 196 -19.48 3.65 1.30
CA THR A 196 -18.81 4.15 2.50
C THR A 196 -19.69 3.95 3.72
N THR A 197 -19.08 3.54 4.83
CA THR A 197 -19.72 3.43 6.14
C THR A 197 -18.71 3.83 7.19
N SER A 198 -19.12 4.60 8.19
CA SER A 198 -18.24 4.89 9.33
C SER A 198 -17.89 3.59 10.06
N VAL A 199 -16.60 3.39 10.33
CA VAL A 199 -16.09 2.21 11.04
C VAL A 199 -15.38 2.70 12.28
N SER A 200 -15.81 2.22 13.46
CA SER A 200 -15.04 2.38 14.68
C SER A 200 -14.12 1.17 14.82
N ILE A 201 -12.81 1.42 14.87
CA ILE A 201 -11.81 0.38 15.09
C ILE A 201 -11.35 0.52 16.53
N PRO A 202 -11.62 -0.47 17.41
CA PRO A 202 -11.20 -0.38 18.81
C PRO A 202 -9.70 -0.14 18.91
N GLY A 203 -9.27 0.88 19.64
CA GLY A 203 -7.86 1.26 19.80
C GLY A 203 -7.33 2.24 18.74
N LEU A 204 -8.19 2.76 17.86
CA LEU A 204 -7.95 3.91 16.98
C LEU A 204 -8.97 5.03 17.26
#